data_AF-A0AAN9XJU0-F1
#
_entry.id   AF-A0AAN9XJU0-F1
#
_cell.length_a   1.000
_cell.length_b   1.000
_cell.length_c   1.000
_cell.angle_alpha   90.00
_cell.angle_beta   90.00
_cell.angle_gamma   90.00
#
_symmetry.space_group_name_H-M   'P 1'
#
loop_
_entity.id
_entity.type
_entity.pdbx_description
1 polymer ?
#
loop_
_entity_poly.entity_id
_entity_poly.type
_entity_poly.pdbx_seq_one_letter_code
_entity_poly.pdbx_strand_id
1 'polypeptide(L)'
;MEKPTHVVIVPSPWFSIQASIVEFSKGLIQHSKELHVTCLIPTFGSPSNATKALLQTLPSRIHYIFLPSIHHHDLPQDTKKPLQVPPILFGLTVTGSLPYIREALQSLSSSSRVVAMVVDQFSNPTQPIEIPDCSVPIRGRDLPKPFQDRTSPVYKFFVETSRKLHVADGILVNSFEVIEAWSIRALR
;
A
#
# COMPACT_ATOMS: atom_id res chain seq x y z
N MET A 1 0.83 5.68 33.02
CA MET A 1 -0.06 6.10 31.91
C MET A 1 0.03 5.05 30.83
N GLU A 2 -1.09 4.58 30.29
CA GLU A 2 -1.10 3.65 29.16
C GLU A 2 -0.52 4.33 27.91
N LYS A 3 0.24 3.58 27.12
CA LYS A 3 0.79 4.09 25.86
C LYS A 3 -0.35 4.25 24.84
N PRO A 4 -0.35 5.32 24.02
CA PRO A 4 -1.36 5.50 22.97
C PRO A 4 -1.32 4.33 21.98
N THR A 5 -2.50 3.90 21.52
CA THR A 5 -2.64 2.81 20.56
C THR A 5 -2.44 3.34 19.15
N HIS A 6 -1.57 2.70 18.38
CA HIS A 6 -1.09 3.24 17.11
C HIS A 6 -1.26 2.27 15.95
N VAL A 7 -1.78 2.77 14.83
CA VAL A 7 -1.78 2.06 13.53
C VAL A 7 -0.80 2.76 12.61
N VAL A 8 0.10 1.99 12.02
CA VAL A 8 1.04 2.52 11.03
C VAL A 8 0.50 2.18 9.65
N ILE A 9 0.54 3.13 8.72
CA ILE A 9 0.12 2.91 7.34
C ILE A 9 1.26 3.25 6.40
N VAL A 10 1.55 2.39 5.42
CA VAL A 10 2.61 2.62 4.42
C VAL A 10 1.99 2.72 3.03
N PRO A 11 1.51 3.90 2.60
CA PRO A 11 1.02 4.10 1.24
C PRO A 11 2.17 4.09 0.23
N SER A 12 1.99 3.40 -0.89
CA SER A 12 2.81 3.57 -2.09
C SER A 12 2.77 5.02 -2.58
N PRO A 13 3.81 5.48 -3.29
CA PRO A 13 3.93 6.86 -3.77
C PRO A 13 3.01 7.19 -4.96
N TRP A 14 1.74 6.83 -4.86
CA TRP A 14 0.69 7.14 -5.83
C TRP A 14 -0.40 7.97 -5.15
N PHE A 15 -0.66 9.17 -5.69
CA PHE A 15 -1.65 10.11 -5.14
C PHE A 15 -3.03 9.48 -4.85
N SER A 16 -3.61 8.67 -5.75
CA SER A 16 -4.92 8.05 -5.53
C SER A 16 -4.93 7.08 -4.35
N ILE A 17 -3.84 6.34 -4.16
CA ILE A 17 -3.65 5.45 -3.01
C ILE A 17 -3.51 6.27 -1.72
N GLN A 18 -2.72 7.34 -1.75
CA GLN A 18 -2.57 8.26 -0.62
C GLN A 18 -3.90 8.92 -0.23
N ALA A 19 -4.70 9.38 -1.19
CA ALA A 19 -6.02 9.94 -0.93
C ALA A 19 -6.97 8.93 -0.28
N SER A 20 -6.99 7.70 -0.77
CA SER A 20 -7.82 6.62 -0.20
C SER A 20 -7.39 6.29 1.24
N ILE A 21 -6.08 6.23 1.49
CA ILE A 21 -5.53 5.96 2.82
C ILE A 21 -5.81 7.10 3.80
N VAL A 22 -5.81 8.35 3.34
CA VAL A 22 -6.18 9.49 4.17
C VAL A 22 -7.64 9.37 4.64
N GLU A 23 -8.57 9.03 3.75
CA GLU A 23 -9.98 8.84 4.13
C GLU A 23 -10.17 7.62 5.03
N PHE A 24 -9.48 6.52 4.74
CA PHE A 24 -9.46 5.35 5.63
C PHE A 24 -8.93 5.71 7.03
N SER A 25 -7.86 6.48 7.12
CA SER A 25 -7.28 6.94 8.40
C SER A 25 -8.26 7.80 9.18
N LYS A 26 -8.98 8.70 8.50
CA LYS A 26 -10.05 9.52 9.12
C LYS A 26 -11.16 8.63 9.67
N GLY A 27 -11.58 7.62 8.91
CA GLY A 27 -12.54 6.62 9.37
C GLY A 27 -12.07 5.88 10.63
N LEU A 28 -10.82 5.41 10.65
CA LEU A 28 -10.25 4.71 11.82
C LEU A 28 -10.30 5.54 13.09
N ILE A 29 -9.84 6.79 13.05
CA ILE A 29 -9.82 7.65 14.23
C ILE A 29 -11.21 8.10 14.68
N GLN A 30 -12.22 8.06 13.79
CA GLN A 30 -13.61 8.33 14.17
C GLN A 30 -14.19 7.18 14.99
N HIS A 31 -13.82 5.93 14.69
CA HIS A 31 -14.33 4.75 15.39
C HIS A 31 -13.62 4.48 16.72
N SER A 32 -12.38 4.96 16.90
CA SER A 32 -11.65 4.83 18.16
C SER A 32 -11.03 6.16 18.60
N LYS A 33 -11.41 6.61 19.80
CA LYS A 33 -10.94 7.88 20.39
C LYS A 33 -9.47 7.82 20.85
N GLU A 34 -8.96 6.63 21.10
CA GLU A 34 -7.61 6.38 21.63
C GLU A 34 -6.60 5.98 20.54
N LEU A 35 -7.08 5.77 19.32
CA LEU A 35 -6.28 5.37 18.18
C LEU A 35 -5.60 6.57 17.52
N HIS A 36 -4.30 6.45 17.30
CA HIS A 36 -3.48 7.33 16.50
C HIS A 36 -3.04 6.62 15.22
N VAL A 37 -2.84 7.39 14.16
CA VAL A 37 -2.37 6.86 12.87
C VAL A 37 -1.10 7.58 12.46
N THR A 38 -0.10 6.85 11.98
CA THR A 38 1.07 7.44 11.29
C THR A 38 1.20 6.86 9.90
N CYS A 39 1.17 7.72 8.89
CA CYS A 39 1.45 7.37 7.51
C CYS A 39 2.96 7.50 7.23
N LEU A 40 3.65 6.41 6.97
CA LEU A 40 5.04 6.41 6.49
C LEU A 40 5.01 6.43 4.98
N ILE A 41 5.44 7.53 4.36
CA ILE A 41 5.26 7.77 2.92
C ILE A 41 6.61 7.61 2.22
N PRO A 42 6.88 6.49 1.54
CA PRO A 42 8.01 6.35 0.63
C PRO A 42 7.99 7.46 -0.42
N THR A 43 9.15 7.98 -0.78
CA THR A 43 9.26 9.06 -1.76
C THR A 43 10.24 8.69 -2.87
N PHE A 44 9.89 9.08 -4.10
CA PHE A 44 10.77 8.99 -5.25
C PHE A 44 11.00 10.39 -5.79
N GLY A 45 12.15 10.98 -5.46
CA GLY A 45 12.35 12.41 -5.59
C GLY A 45 11.46 13.21 -4.62
N SER A 46 10.98 14.36 -5.08
CA SER A 46 10.17 15.25 -4.24
C SER A 46 8.68 14.88 -4.26
N PRO A 47 7.98 14.88 -3.11
CA PRO A 47 6.53 14.72 -3.08
C PRO A 47 5.81 15.80 -3.91
N SER A 48 4.74 15.42 -4.60
CA SER A 48 3.93 16.35 -5.39
C SER A 48 3.26 17.41 -4.50
N ASN A 49 2.98 18.60 -5.06
CA ASN A 49 2.24 19.64 -4.34
C ASN A 49 0.84 19.17 -3.93
N ALA A 50 0.19 18.35 -4.76
CA ALA A 50 -1.10 17.76 -4.43
C ALA A 50 -1.02 16.83 -3.21
N THR A 51 0.01 15.97 -3.14
CA THR A 51 0.28 15.12 -1.97
C THR A 51 0.52 15.96 -0.72
N LYS A 52 1.33 17.02 -0.80
CA LYS A 52 1.59 17.90 0.34
C LYS A 52 0.31 18.59 0.82
N ALA A 53 -0.48 19.15 -0.09
CA ALA A 53 -1.74 19.81 0.22
C ALA A 53 -2.74 18.83 0.88
N LEU A 54 -2.85 17.60 0.35
CA LEU A 54 -3.69 16.55 0.93
C LEU A 54 -3.30 16.25 2.38
N LEU A 55 -2.01 16.02 2.64
CA LEU A 55 -1.53 15.65 3.97
C LEU A 55 -1.60 16.79 4.99
N GLN A 56 -1.56 18.04 4.53
CA GLN A 56 -1.76 19.21 5.39
C GLN A 56 -3.19 19.33 5.94
N THR A 57 -4.16 18.64 5.34
CA THR A 57 -5.56 18.61 5.82
C THR A 57 -5.82 17.60 6.94
N LEU A 58 -4.78 16.88 7.37
CA LEU A 58 -4.94 15.79 8.33
C LEU A 58 -5.30 16.30 9.73
N PRO A 59 -6.30 15.67 10.40
CA PRO A 59 -6.57 15.88 11.82
C PRO A 59 -5.34 15.61 12.70
N SER A 60 -5.30 16.21 13.89
CA SER A 60 -4.15 16.13 14.81
C SER A 60 -3.75 14.72 15.27
N ARG A 61 -4.64 13.72 15.14
CA ARG A 61 -4.38 12.32 15.48
C ARG A 61 -3.84 11.48 14.31
N ILE A 62 -3.75 12.06 13.12
CA ILE A 62 -3.18 11.41 11.93
C ILE A 62 -1.90 12.15 11.57
N HIS A 63 -0.78 11.48 11.80
CA HIS A 63 0.54 11.98 11.47
C HIS A 63 1.01 11.40 10.14
N TYR A 64 1.96 12.09 9.50
CA TYR A 64 2.64 11.57 8.34
C TYR A 64 4.15 11.85 8.45
N ILE A 65 4.94 10.93 7.89
CA ILE A 65 6.39 11.04 7.81
C ILE A 65 6.76 10.73 6.36
N PHE A 66 7.34 11.71 5.66
CA PHE A 66 8.02 11.41 4.40
C PHE A 66 9.30 10.66 4.71
N LEU A 67 9.42 9.45 4.17
CA LEU A 67 10.66 8.68 4.27
C LEU A 67 11.71 9.26 3.32
N PRO A 68 13.01 9.03 3.60
CA PRO A 68 14.08 9.43 2.71
C PRO A 68 13.82 8.99 1.26
N SER A 69 14.11 9.90 0.33
CA SER A 69 13.84 9.69 -1.09
C SER A 69 14.74 8.63 -1.68
N ILE A 70 14.13 7.69 -2.40
CA ILE A 70 14.85 6.76 -3.28
C ILE A 70 15.10 7.46 -4.62
N HIS A 71 16.31 7.31 -5.16
CA HIS A 71 16.68 7.89 -6.44
C HIS A 71 16.99 6.82 -7.48
N HIS A 72 17.01 7.20 -8.76
CA HIS A 72 17.34 6.27 -9.85
C HIS A 72 18.70 5.56 -9.71
N HIS A 73 19.65 6.16 -9.00
CA HIS A 73 20.96 5.54 -8.75
C HIS A 73 20.89 4.38 -7.75
N ASP A 74 19.90 4.39 -6.86
CA ASP A 74 19.68 3.37 -5.84
C ASP A 74 18.97 2.12 -6.40
N LEU A 75 18.47 2.20 -7.63
CA LEU A 75 17.73 1.12 -8.27
C LEU A 75 18.65 0.15 -9.05
N PRO A 76 18.32 -1.16 -9.10
CA PRO A 76 19.12 -2.17 -9.81
C PRO A 76 19.38 -1.80 -11.28
N GLN A 77 20.58 -2.09 -11.81
CA GLN A 77 21.02 -1.67 -13.15
C GLN A 77 20.08 -2.12 -14.29
N ASP A 78 19.46 -3.32 -14.19
CA ASP A 78 18.49 -3.83 -15.17
C ASP A 78 17.19 -3.02 -15.25
N THR A 79 16.93 -2.15 -14.27
CA THR A 79 15.77 -1.26 -14.21
C THR A 79 16.05 0.14 -14.76
N LYS A 80 17.27 0.39 -15.27
CA LYS A 80 17.73 1.69 -15.81
C LYS A 80 17.51 1.87 -17.31
N LYS A 81 17.06 0.84 -18.04
CA LYS A 81 16.32 1.04 -19.31
C LYS A 81 15.08 1.88 -19.00
N PRO A 82 14.42 2.55 -19.97
CA PRO A 82 13.30 3.42 -19.65
C PRO A 82 12.10 2.58 -19.18
N LEU A 83 12.14 2.15 -17.93
CA LEU A 83 11.03 1.63 -17.15
C LEU A 83 10.18 2.85 -16.78
N GLN A 84 9.63 3.49 -17.81
CA GLN A 84 8.61 4.54 -17.72
C GLN A 84 7.26 3.92 -17.33
N VAL A 85 7.26 2.90 -16.47
CA VAL A 85 6.04 2.23 -16.04
C VAL A 85 5.86 2.51 -14.54
N PRO A 86 5.03 3.52 -14.19
CA PRO A 86 4.85 3.99 -12.83
C PRO A 86 4.64 2.89 -11.77
N PRO A 87 3.90 1.79 -12.03
CA PRO A 87 3.69 0.73 -11.04
C PRO A 87 4.97 0.06 -10.52
N ILE A 88 5.95 -0.19 -11.39
CA ILE A 88 7.20 -0.85 -10.99
C ILE A 88 8.05 0.12 -10.15
N LEU A 89 8.11 1.38 -10.59
CA LEU A 89 8.84 2.42 -9.89
C LEU A 89 8.30 2.61 -8.45
N PHE A 90 6.99 2.57 -8.28
CA PHE A 90 6.37 2.68 -6.95
C PHE A 90 6.71 1.49 -6.06
N GLY A 91 6.64 0.26 -6.57
CA GLY A 91 7.03 -0.94 -5.83
C GLY A 91 8.51 -0.94 -5.44
N LEU A 92 9.40 -0.51 -6.35
CA LEU A 92 10.83 -0.36 -6.07
C LEU A 92 11.11 0.73 -5.05
N THR A 93 10.36 1.84 -5.10
CA THR A 93 10.48 2.93 -4.12
C THR A 93 10.15 2.41 -2.72
N VAL A 94 9.03 1.69 -2.57
CA VAL A 94 8.64 1.10 -1.28
C VAL A 94 9.70 0.09 -0.80
N THR A 95 10.19 -0.76 -1.71
CA THR A 95 11.23 -1.75 -1.39
C THR A 95 12.52 -1.09 -0.93
N GLY A 96 12.97 -0.03 -1.62
CA GLY A 96 14.14 0.76 -1.24
C GLY A 96 13.94 1.48 0.10
N SER A 97 12.70 1.81 0.47
CA SER A 97 12.38 2.45 1.75
C SER A 97 12.27 1.50 2.94
N LEU A 98 12.39 0.17 2.76
CA LEU A 98 12.25 -0.81 3.85
C LEU A 98 13.17 -0.55 5.07
N PRO A 99 14.45 -0.14 4.92
CA PRO A 99 15.29 0.20 6.07
C PRO A 99 14.70 1.36 6.89
N TYR A 100 14.21 2.40 6.22
CA TYR A 100 13.61 3.57 6.88
C TYR A 100 12.24 3.26 7.50
N ILE A 101 11.46 2.40 6.86
CA ILE A 101 10.20 1.88 7.45
C ILE A 101 10.53 1.15 8.76
N ARG A 102 11.53 0.27 8.75
CA ARG A 102 11.95 -0.47 9.95
C ARG A 102 12.40 0.46 11.07
N GLU A 103 13.21 1.46 10.76
CA GLU A 103 13.68 2.45 11.73
C GLU A 103 12.50 3.26 12.32
N ALA A 104 11.59 3.74 11.48
CA ALA A 104 10.41 4.48 11.90
C ALA A 104 9.48 3.62 12.78
N LEU A 105 9.28 2.35 12.43
CA LEU A 105 8.52 1.39 13.23
C LEU A 105 9.16 1.15 14.60
N GLN A 106 10.49 0.97 14.65
CA GLN A 106 11.23 0.82 15.90
C GLN A 106 11.06 2.05 16.79
N SER A 107 11.22 3.24 16.22
CA SER A 107 11.00 4.51 16.92
C SER A 107 9.58 4.64 17.47
N LEU A 108 8.56 4.37 16.65
CA LEU A 108 7.15 4.42 17.07
C LEU A 108 6.83 3.38 18.15
N SER A 109 7.35 2.16 18.04
CA SER A 109 7.12 1.09 19.03
C SER A 109 7.75 1.38 20.40
N SER A 110 8.79 2.21 20.44
CA SER A 110 9.41 2.63 21.70
C SER A 110 8.48 3.54 22.52
N SER A 111 7.74 4.43 21.86
CA SER A 111 6.90 5.46 22.49
C SER A 111 5.41 5.09 22.56
N SER A 112 4.93 4.21 21.69
CA SER A 112 3.51 3.90 21.50
C SER A 112 3.26 2.40 21.40
N ARG A 113 2.01 1.97 21.61
CA ARG A 113 1.60 0.58 21.37
C ARG A 113 1.16 0.43 19.91
N VAL A 114 2.09 0.06 19.04
CA VAL A 114 1.78 -0.24 17.63
C VAL A 114 1.01 -1.56 17.56
N VAL A 115 -0.25 -1.52 17.09
CA VAL A 115 -1.15 -2.69 17.07
C VAL A 115 -1.40 -3.26 15.69
N ALA A 116 -1.19 -2.47 14.64
CA ALA A 116 -1.32 -2.93 13.26
C ALA A 116 -0.44 -2.10 12.32
N MET A 117 -0.05 -2.73 11.22
CA MET A 117 0.53 -2.06 10.06
C MET A 117 -0.36 -2.34 8.84
N VAL A 118 -0.80 -1.29 8.16
CA VAL A 118 -1.61 -1.37 6.94
C VAL A 118 -0.74 -0.99 5.76
N VAL A 119 -0.70 -1.83 4.74
CA VAL A 119 0.13 -1.65 3.56
C VAL A 119 -0.71 -1.94 2.31
N ASP A 120 -0.42 -1.30 1.18
CA ASP A 120 -1.19 -1.51 -0.06
C ASP A 120 -0.59 -2.61 -0.95
N GLN A 121 -1.33 -2.99 -1.99
CA GLN A 121 -0.98 -4.08 -2.92
C GLN A 121 0.36 -3.92 -3.66
N PHE A 122 1.05 -2.77 -3.61
CA PHE A 122 2.36 -2.57 -4.23
C PHE A 122 3.54 -2.78 -3.28
N SER A 123 3.30 -3.24 -2.05
CA SER A 123 4.28 -3.19 -0.94
C SER A 123 4.61 -4.53 -0.25
N ASN A 124 4.25 -5.69 -0.82
CA ASN A 124 4.42 -7.00 -0.17
C ASN A 124 5.55 -7.89 -0.79
N PRO A 125 6.19 -8.87 -0.04
CA PRO A 125 7.01 -10.08 -0.48
C PRO A 125 6.34 -11.54 -0.43
N THR A 126 6.83 -12.56 -1.21
CA THR A 126 6.31 -13.69 -2.14
C THR A 126 5.32 -14.90 -1.79
N GLN A 127 4.70 -15.55 -2.85
CA GLN A 127 3.88 -16.86 -3.13
C GLN A 127 2.27 -17.14 -3.26
N PRO A 128 1.76 -17.86 -4.33
CA PRO A 128 0.38 -17.78 -4.96
C PRO A 128 -0.86 -18.47 -4.35
N ILE A 129 -2.06 -18.05 -4.80
CA ILE A 129 -3.39 -18.64 -4.54
C ILE A 129 -4.25 -18.70 -5.84
N GLU A 130 -5.14 -19.70 -5.92
CA GLU A 130 -6.15 -19.93 -6.95
C GLU A 130 -7.56 -19.53 -6.47
N ILE A 131 -8.46 -19.13 -7.38
CA ILE A 131 -9.81 -18.62 -7.04
C ILE A 131 -10.91 -19.59 -7.54
N PRO A 132 -11.69 -20.21 -6.65
CA PRO A 132 -12.91 -20.97 -7.01
C PRO A 132 -14.15 -20.06 -7.20
N ASP A 133 -15.13 -20.55 -7.98
CA ASP A 133 -16.54 -20.10 -8.02
C ASP A 133 -16.89 -18.68 -8.52
N CYS A 134 -16.24 -18.21 -9.60
CA CYS A 134 -16.69 -17.01 -10.33
C CYS A 134 -17.79 -17.35 -11.37
N SER A 135 -19.01 -16.86 -11.19
CA SER A 135 -20.19 -17.17 -12.04
C SER A 135 -20.28 -16.36 -13.35
N VAL A 136 -19.44 -15.33 -13.51
CA VAL A 136 -19.28 -14.58 -14.77
C VAL A 136 -17.87 -14.83 -15.30
N PRO A 137 -17.71 -15.47 -16.47
CA PRO A 137 -16.39 -15.70 -17.04
C PRO A 137 -15.70 -14.36 -17.34
N ILE A 138 -14.64 -14.04 -16.59
CA ILE A 138 -13.77 -12.91 -16.90
C ILE A 138 -12.94 -13.29 -18.12
N ARG A 139 -13.17 -12.63 -19.26
CA ARG A 139 -12.38 -12.91 -20.47
C ARG A 139 -11.01 -12.29 -20.30
N GLY A 140 -9.97 -12.96 -20.81
CA GLY A 140 -8.59 -12.45 -20.73
C GLY A 140 -8.46 -11.00 -21.23
N ARG A 141 -9.17 -10.64 -22.31
CA ARG A 141 -9.21 -9.28 -22.88
C ARG A 141 -9.83 -8.20 -21.97
N ASP A 142 -10.63 -8.60 -20.99
CA ASP A 142 -11.31 -7.71 -20.05
C ASP A 142 -10.44 -7.46 -18.80
N LEU A 143 -9.32 -8.19 -18.65
CA LEU A 143 -8.33 -7.94 -17.59
C LEU A 143 -7.62 -6.59 -17.81
N PRO A 144 -7.14 -5.94 -16.74
CA PRO A 144 -6.38 -4.71 -16.87
C PRO A 144 -5.19 -4.82 -17.84
N LYS A 145 -4.83 -3.72 -18.51
CA LYS A 145 -3.77 -3.70 -19.54
C LYS A 145 -2.47 -4.43 -19.15
N PRO A 146 -1.96 -4.34 -17.90
CA PRO A 146 -0.78 -5.10 -17.49
C PRO A 146 -0.90 -6.62 -17.62
N PHE A 147 -2.12 -7.17 -17.59
CA PHE A 147 -2.36 -8.61 -17.73
C PHE A 147 -2.40 -9.10 -19.18
N GLN A 148 -2.45 -8.17 -20.14
CA GLN A 148 -2.49 -8.50 -21.57
C GLN A 148 -1.12 -8.92 -22.12
N ASP A 149 -0.03 -8.54 -21.44
CA ASP A 149 1.33 -8.95 -21.81
C ASP A 149 2.03 -9.63 -20.62
N ARG A 150 2.03 -10.97 -20.66
CA ARG A 150 2.64 -11.83 -19.65
C ARG A 150 4.17 -11.78 -19.64
N THR A 151 4.78 -11.28 -20.71
CA THR A 151 6.24 -11.12 -20.80
C THR A 151 6.70 -9.82 -20.13
N SER A 152 5.78 -8.87 -19.97
CA SER A 152 6.08 -7.56 -19.40
C SER A 152 6.61 -7.66 -17.97
N PRO A 153 7.58 -6.79 -17.60
CA PRO A 153 8.03 -6.66 -16.22
C PRO A 153 6.90 -6.28 -15.24
N VAL A 154 5.88 -5.57 -15.72
CA VAL A 154 4.73 -5.13 -14.91
C VAL A 154 3.85 -6.32 -14.53
N TYR A 155 3.58 -7.22 -15.47
CA TYR A 155 2.85 -8.45 -15.21
C TYR A 155 3.58 -9.32 -14.19
N LYS A 156 4.89 -9.51 -14.38
CA LYS A 156 5.73 -10.28 -13.45
C LYS A 156 5.69 -9.69 -12.05
N PHE A 157 5.86 -8.37 -11.94
CA PHE A 157 5.73 -7.65 -10.67
C PHE A 157 4.36 -7.84 -10.02
N PHE A 158 3.26 -7.78 -10.78
CA PHE A 158 1.92 -7.98 -10.25
C PHE A 158 1.70 -9.40 -9.75
N VAL A 159 2.08 -10.42 -10.54
CA VAL A 159 1.99 -11.83 -10.14
C VAL A 159 2.82 -12.07 -8.90
N GLU A 160 4.06 -11.61 -8.89
CA GLU A 160 4.92 -11.67 -7.72
C GLU A 160 4.26 -11.00 -6.54
N THR A 161 3.57 -9.87 -6.70
CA THR A 161 2.97 -9.17 -5.56
C THR A 161 1.66 -9.79 -5.04
N SER A 162 0.81 -10.33 -5.91
CA SER A 162 -0.45 -10.98 -5.53
C SER A 162 -0.26 -12.25 -4.74
N ARG A 163 0.82 -12.94 -5.07
CA ARG A 163 1.38 -14.08 -4.37
C ARG A 163 1.71 -13.78 -2.88
N LYS A 164 1.33 -12.67 -2.29
CA LYS A 164 1.90 -12.24 -1.00
C LYS A 164 0.85 -11.91 0.02
N LEU A 165 -0.38 -11.87 -0.46
CA LEU A 165 -1.56 -11.57 0.32
C LEU A 165 -1.77 -12.61 1.43
N HIS A 166 -1.24 -13.83 1.30
CA HIS A 166 -1.32 -14.87 2.34
C HIS A 166 -0.51 -14.54 3.62
N VAL A 167 0.43 -13.59 3.55
CA VAL A 167 1.23 -13.17 4.72
C VAL A 167 0.46 -12.15 5.58
N ALA A 168 -0.58 -11.51 5.04
CA ALA A 168 -1.36 -10.53 5.77
C ALA A 168 -2.32 -11.22 6.76
N ASP A 169 -2.44 -10.67 7.96
CA ASP A 169 -3.46 -11.11 8.95
C ASP A 169 -4.89 -10.86 8.47
N GLY A 170 -5.07 -9.96 7.50
CA GLY A 170 -6.35 -9.68 6.87
C GLY A 170 -6.20 -8.77 5.65
N ILE A 171 -7.19 -8.82 4.76
CA ILE A 171 -7.26 -7.98 3.55
C ILE A 171 -8.43 -7.03 3.71
N LEU A 172 -8.15 -5.73 3.71
CA LEU A 172 -9.17 -4.69 3.69
C LEU A 172 -9.52 -4.36 2.25
N VAL A 173 -10.80 -4.51 1.89
CA VAL A 173 -11.33 -4.16 0.58
C VAL A 173 -12.30 -3.00 0.74
N ASN A 174 -12.07 -1.89 0.04
CA ASN A 174 -12.97 -0.74 0.03
C ASN A 174 -14.20 -1.03 -0.85
N SER A 175 -15.08 -1.88 -0.34
CA SER A 175 -16.32 -2.33 -0.97
C SER A 175 -17.35 -2.68 0.11
N PHE A 176 -18.55 -3.09 -0.28
CA PHE A 176 -19.58 -3.57 0.65
C PHE A 176 -20.47 -4.63 0.00
N GLU A 177 -21.13 -5.41 0.85
CA GLU A 177 -21.85 -6.64 0.47
C GLU A 177 -22.90 -6.41 -0.63
N VAL A 178 -23.61 -5.29 -0.63
CA VAL A 178 -24.63 -5.01 -1.65
C VAL A 178 -24.03 -4.86 -3.06
N ILE A 179 -22.78 -4.42 -3.20
CA ILE A 179 -22.12 -4.28 -4.52
C ILE A 179 -21.50 -5.60 -4.96
N GLU A 180 -20.82 -6.31 -4.05
CA GLU A 180 -19.98 -7.46 -4.40
C GLU A 180 -20.30 -8.72 -3.57
N ALA A 181 -21.59 -8.97 -3.30
CA ALA A 181 -22.05 -10.05 -2.42
C ALA A 181 -21.44 -11.40 -2.78
N TRP A 182 -21.32 -11.68 -4.07
CA TRP A 182 -20.74 -12.91 -4.58
C TRP A 182 -19.24 -13.00 -4.31
N SER A 183 -18.48 -11.98 -4.70
CA SER A 183 -17.04 -11.91 -4.45
C SER A 183 -16.74 -12.03 -2.95
N ILE A 184 -17.51 -11.35 -2.10
CA ILE A 184 -17.35 -11.39 -0.64
C ILE A 184 -17.64 -12.77 -0.08
N ARG A 185 -18.68 -13.47 -0.57
CA ARG A 185 -18.96 -14.85 -0.14
C ARG A 185 -17.87 -15.83 -0.55
N ALA A 186 -17.28 -15.66 -1.73
CA ALA A 186 -16.20 -16.52 -2.21
C ALA A 186 -14.88 -16.31 -1.46
N LEU A 187 -14.71 -15.15 -0.79
CA LEU A 187 -13.50 -14.79 -0.04
C LEU A 187 -13.59 -15.10 1.48
N ARG A 188 -14.75 -15.54 1.97
CA ARG A 188 -14.96 -15.94 3.38
C ARG A 188 -14.83 -17.45 3.54
#